data_AF-A0A1Y0IJI7-F1
#
_entry.id   AF-A0A1Y0IJI7-F1
#
_cell.length_a   1.000
_cell.length_b   1.000
_cell.length_c   1.000
_cell.angle_alpha   90.00
_cell.angle_beta   90.00
_cell.angle_gamma   90.00
#
_symmetry.space_group_name_H-M   'P 1'
#
loop_
_entity.id
_entity.type
_entity.pdbx_description
1 polymer ?
#
loop_
_entity_poly.entity_id
_entity_poly.type
_entity_poly.pdbx_seq_one_letter_code
_entity_poly.pdbx_strand_id
1 'polypeptide(L)'
;MKALELRERYAEFFLNKGYAQLPERRVVNTEGDGPYFNGSALTPNIGYFTGEKEPERPFLFTQQRVFWTSYSYADAPSPLWTIFQVMMSYYQFGQPDLREALTVGWELLTEGLGLRRDDLYVLLPEDRTDLQRVMIGAGLPAENLVLWEREVKFRVDGLLNGFYCKFFLRHRHSFLPMFDVVNIIGPDGQLKVDSCLLLERMSFILQGKESWYETEMFLPLVRKMEELDGLTGRDKFGKRTAATVRSLVAALADGAQLTGKGPGHVVKKILRELLHDRYRFGYEAGLQQFVQPALEGLYAIGYDWKDQQDRLEELLAAEENTYRKVHRESIQFLEKQVNLAANGRRGLFTLDDLAVWKDSRGITAELAVDILQARGQTVQGYEPKVPERFLTFSDAYDFDEQTPDVKAWLLDMEVRSGYRKK
;
A
#
# COMPACT_ATOMS: atom_id res chain seq x y z
N MET A 1 11.68 -18.08 1.20
CA MET A 1 12.65 -17.14 0.60
C MET A 1 12.54 -15.81 1.33
N LYS A 2 13.64 -15.31 1.92
CA LYS A 2 13.61 -14.00 2.60
C LYS A 2 13.53 -12.85 1.58
N ALA A 3 13.17 -11.65 2.02
CA ALA A 3 12.93 -10.53 1.12
C ALA A 3 14.18 -10.13 0.30
N LEU A 4 15.35 -10.01 0.93
CA LEU A 4 16.58 -9.67 0.21
C LEU A 4 16.96 -10.76 -0.82
N GLU A 5 16.87 -12.03 -0.43
CA GLU A 5 17.09 -13.18 -1.32
C GLU A 5 16.11 -13.16 -2.51
N LEU A 6 14.85 -12.80 -2.27
CA LEU A 6 13.84 -12.64 -3.31
C LEU A 6 14.17 -11.51 -4.29
N ARG A 7 14.70 -10.37 -3.80
CA ARG A 7 15.18 -9.27 -4.65
C ARG A 7 16.32 -9.69 -5.56
N GLU A 8 17.27 -10.45 -5.02
CA GLU A 8 18.41 -10.99 -5.77
C GLU A 8 17.94 -12.00 -6.82
N ARG A 9 17.06 -12.93 -6.43
CA ARG A 9 16.47 -13.92 -7.33
C ARG A 9 15.69 -13.28 -8.47
N TYR A 10 14.90 -12.24 -8.17
CA TYR A 10 14.18 -11.46 -9.18
C TYR A 10 15.14 -10.79 -10.16
N ALA A 11 16.18 -10.12 -9.66
CA ALA A 11 17.18 -9.47 -10.51
C ALA A 11 17.92 -10.49 -11.40
N GLU A 12 18.38 -11.60 -10.82
CA GLU A 12 19.06 -12.68 -11.54
C GLU A 12 18.20 -13.23 -12.67
N PHE A 13 16.91 -13.50 -12.41
CA PHE A 13 15.97 -14.00 -13.40
C PHE A 13 15.89 -13.07 -14.63
N PHE A 14 15.72 -11.77 -14.41
CA PHE A 14 15.58 -10.80 -15.51
C PHE A 14 16.90 -10.52 -16.24
N LEU A 15 18.02 -10.46 -15.52
CA LEU A 15 19.35 -10.33 -16.12
C LEU A 15 19.66 -11.52 -17.03
N ASN A 16 19.37 -12.75 -16.58
CA ASN A 16 19.55 -13.96 -17.39
C ASN A 16 18.65 -14.00 -18.63
N LYS A 17 17.50 -13.32 -18.59
CA LYS A 17 16.61 -13.12 -19.75
C LYS A 17 17.00 -11.93 -20.64
N GLY A 18 18.10 -11.24 -20.34
CA GLY A 18 18.60 -10.11 -21.13
C GLY A 18 17.90 -8.78 -20.88
N TYR A 19 17.12 -8.66 -19.80
CA TYR A 19 16.56 -7.38 -19.37
C TYR A 19 17.64 -6.56 -18.68
N ALA A 20 17.59 -5.23 -18.82
CA ALA A 20 18.47 -4.33 -18.09
C ALA A 20 17.78 -3.73 -16.85
N GLN A 21 18.52 -3.57 -15.76
CA GLN A 21 17.99 -2.97 -14.55
C GLN A 21 17.92 -1.44 -14.66
N LEU A 22 16.75 -0.88 -14.37
CA LEU A 22 16.56 0.54 -14.13
C LEU A 22 16.87 0.89 -12.66
N PRO A 23 17.52 2.04 -12.42
CA PRO A 23 17.84 2.47 -11.06
C PRO A 23 16.57 2.73 -10.25
N GLU A 24 16.57 2.30 -9.00
CA GLU A 24 15.54 2.63 -8.03
C GLU A 24 15.58 4.13 -7.68
N ARG A 25 14.44 4.81 -7.75
CA ARG A 25 14.29 6.22 -7.34
C ARG A 25 13.88 6.34 -5.87
N ARG A 26 14.13 7.51 -5.29
CA ARG A 26 13.64 7.84 -3.95
C ARG A 26 12.12 7.83 -3.92
N VAL A 27 11.57 7.52 -2.75
CA VAL A 27 10.12 7.42 -2.57
C VAL A 27 9.44 8.79 -2.58
N VAL A 28 10.14 9.82 -2.10
CA VAL A 28 9.67 11.21 -2.09
C VAL A 28 10.24 11.96 -3.28
N ASN A 29 9.36 12.62 -4.02
CA ASN A 29 9.76 13.60 -5.02
C ASN A 29 9.99 14.97 -4.35
N THR A 30 11.24 15.39 -4.29
CA THR A 30 11.64 16.71 -3.78
C THR A 30 11.85 17.74 -4.90
N GLU A 31 11.85 17.32 -6.16
CA GLU A 31 12.11 18.16 -7.34
C GLU A 31 10.85 18.94 -7.77
N GLY A 32 9.66 18.47 -7.38
CA GLY A 32 8.40 19.19 -7.56
C GLY A 32 7.85 19.15 -8.98
N ASP A 33 8.41 18.29 -9.84
CA ASP A 33 8.04 18.06 -11.23
C ASP A 33 6.99 16.95 -11.42
N GLY A 34 6.47 16.39 -10.32
CA GLY A 34 5.50 15.31 -10.35
C GLY A 34 4.80 15.08 -9.01
N PRO A 35 4.15 13.92 -8.83
CA PRO A 35 3.51 13.55 -7.57
C PRO A 35 4.50 13.57 -6.41
N TYR A 36 4.04 13.95 -5.22
CA TYR A 36 4.86 14.01 -4.01
C TYR A 36 5.54 12.67 -3.65
N PHE A 37 4.92 11.56 -4.01
CA PHE A 37 5.44 10.23 -3.74
C PHE A 37 5.30 9.35 -4.98
N ASN A 38 6.26 8.45 -5.15
CA ASN A 38 6.16 7.39 -6.16
C ASN A 38 5.13 6.35 -5.68
N GLY A 39 3.92 6.40 -6.25
CA GLY A 39 2.82 5.49 -5.92
C GLY A 39 2.87 4.15 -6.67
N SER A 40 3.71 4.03 -7.69
CA SER A 40 3.97 2.78 -8.41
C SER A 40 5.40 2.79 -8.96
N ALA A 41 5.86 1.64 -9.44
CA ALA A 41 7.09 1.55 -10.20
C ALA A 41 7.02 2.34 -11.52
N LEU A 42 5.81 2.50 -12.07
CA LEU A 42 5.56 3.30 -13.27
C LEU A 42 5.76 4.80 -13.04
N THR A 43 5.42 5.34 -11.86
CA THR A 43 5.49 6.80 -11.58
C THR A 43 6.85 7.43 -11.94
N PRO A 44 8.00 6.95 -11.44
CA PRO A 44 9.31 7.54 -11.79
C PRO A 44 9.74 7.25 -13.24
N ASN A 45 9.09 6.29 -13.90
CA ASN A 45 9.42 5.79 -15.23
C ASN A 45 8.40 6.21 -16.29
N ILE A 46 7.43 7.08 -15.92
CA ILE A 46 6.27 7.41 -16.75
C ILE A 46 6.66 8.00 -18.11
N GLY A 47 7.79 8.71 -18.18
CA GLY A 47 8.32 9.28 -19.43
C GLY A 47 8.58 8.24 -20.53
N TYR A 48 8.94 7.00 -20.17
CA TYR A 48 9.07 5.91 -21.15
C TYR A 48 7.72 5.46 -21.70
N PHE A 49 6.66 5.55 -20.89
CA PHE A 49 5.32 5.14 -21.26
C PHE A 49 4.59 6.21 -22.09
N THR A 50 4.86 7.48 -21.80
CA THR A 50 4.30 8.63 -22.53
C THR A 50 5.01 8.91 -23.85
N GLY A 51 6.22 8.38 -24.05
CA GLY A 51 7.06 8.64 -25.22
C GLY A 51 7.95 9.88 -25.08
N GLU A 52 7.97 10.53 -23.91
CA GLU A 52 8.88 11.65 -23.62
C GLU A 52 10.35 11.21 -23.50
N LYS A 53 10.57 9.93 -23.14
CA LYS A 53 11.90 9.33 -23.04
C LYS A 53 11.93 8.05 -23.85
N GLU A 54 12.99 7.88 -24.64
CA GLU A 54 13.25 6.60 -25.30
C GLU A 54 14.08 5.70 -24.36
N PRO A 55 13.69 4.42 -24.19
CA PRO A 55 14.46 3.48 -23.39
C PRO A 55 15.70 3.01 -24.15
N GLU A 56 16.87 2.98 -23.49
CA GLU A 56 18.12 2.49 -24.10
C GLU A 56 18.06 1.00 -24.48
N ARG A 57 17.20 0.23 -23.80
CA ARG A 57 16.96 -1.19 -24.04
C ARG A 57 15.45 -1.45 -24.08
N PRO A 58 14.96 -2.34 -24.96
CA PRO A 58 13.53 -2.62 -25.07
C PRO A 58 12.98 -3.35 -23.84
N PHE A 59 13.81 -4.09 -23.10
CA PHE A 59 13.40 -4.89 -21.95
C PHE A 59 14.12 -4.40 -20.69
N LEU A 60 13.34 -3.92 -19.73
CA LEU A 60 13.83 -3.28 -18.51
C LEU A 60 13.17 -3.89 -17.28
N PHE A 61 13.82 -3.85 -16.13
CA PHE A 61 13.19 -4.16 -14.85
C PHE A 61 13.64 -3.23 -13.75
N THR A 62 12.82 -3.06 -12.72
CA THR A 62 13.13 -2.26 -11.54
C THR A 62 12.58 -2.93 -10.28
N GLN A 63 13.08 -2.46 -9.14
CA GLN A 63 12.60 -2.83 -7.81
C GLN A 63 12.41 -1.51 -7.05
N GLN A 64 11.26 -0.88 -7.27
CA GLN A 64 10.99 0.50 -6.89
C GLN A 64 10.29 0.54 -5.54
N ARG A 65 10.88 1.21 -4.55
CA ARG A 65 10.14 1.66 -3.35
C ARG A 65 8.97 2.55 -3.72
N VAL A 66 7.80 2.25 -3.16
CA VAL A 66 6.56 2.98 -3.40
C VAL A 66 5.94 3.42 -2.08
N PHE A 67 5.17 4.52 -2.12
CA PHE A 67 4.48 5.07 -0.95
C PHE A 67 3.07 5.53 -1.31
N TRP A 68 2.05 4.85 -0.76
CA TRP A 68 0.64 5.13 -1.04
C TRP A 68 0.02 6.07 -0.02
N THR A 69 -0.53 7.17 -0.51
CA THR A 69 -1.19 8.21 0.30
C THR A 69 -2.69 8.29 0.08
N SER A 70 -3.21 7.47 -0.85
CA SER A 70 -4.61 7.46 -1.29
C SER A 70 -5.58 6.86 -0.28
N TYR A 71 -5.07 6.10 0.70
CA TYR A 71 -5.88 5.50 1.76
C TYR A 71 -5.56 6.17 3.08
N SER A 72 -6.60 6.52 3.83
CA SER A 72 -6.42 7.06 5.18
C SER A 72 -5.86 5.97 6.10
N TYR A 73 -5.25 6.38 7.22
CA TYR A 73 -4.86 5.44 8.28
C TYR A 73 -6.04 4.58 8.78
N ALA A 74 -7.28 5.05 8.69
CA ALA A 74 -8.48 4.29 9.08
C ALA A 74 -8.99 3.32 7.99
N ASP A 75 -8.66 3.58 6.72
CA ASP A 75 -9.26 2.94 5.55
C ASP A 75 -8.28 1.98 4.85
N ALA A 76 -7.39 1.32 5.61
CA ALA A 76 -6.48 0.32 5.04
C ALA A 76 -7.31 -0.72 4.26
N PRO A 77 -7.16 -0.81 2.92
CA PRO A 77 -8.02 -1.61 2.07
C PRO A 77 -7.80 -3.11 2.26
N SER A 78 -6.83 -3.52 3.08
CA SER A 78 -6.42 -4.91 3.23
C SER A 78 -5.45 -5.11 4.41
N PRO A 79 -5.41 -6.31 5.03
CA PRO A 79 -4.34 -6.72 5.97
C PRO A 79 -2.97 -6.80 5.30
N LEU A 80 -2.96 -6.99 3.98
CA LEU A 80 -1.82 -6.97 3.08
C LEU A 80 -1.67 -5.59 2.43
N TRP A 81 -2.07 -4.53 3.11
CA TRP A 81 -1.77 -3.16 2.70
C TRP A 81 -0.89 -2.49 3.75
N THR A 82 0.11 -1.78 3.26
CA THR A 82 0.95 -0.87 4.05
C THR A 82 1.30 0.30 3.15
N ILE A 83 1.62 1.45 3.76
CA ILE A 83 1.89 2.69 3.03
C ILE A 83 3.16 2.54 2.19
N PHE A 84 4.23 1.96 2.74
CA PHE A 84 5.51 1.74 2.07
C PHE A 84 5.73 0.27 1.68
N GLN A 85 5.99 0.02 0.40
CA GLN A 85 6.32 -1.30 -0.16
C GLN A 85 7.42 -1.23 -1.22
N VAL A 86 7.92 -2.38 -1.66
CA VAL A 86 8.76 -2.48 -2.85
C VAL A 86 7.98 -3.15 -3.98
N MET A 87 7.80 -2.41 -5.08
CA MET A 87 7.16 -2.86 -6.29
C MET A 87 8.23 -3.29 -7.30
N MET A 88 8.28 -4.59 -7.58
CA MET A 88 9.17 -5.18 -8.57
C MET A 88 8.43 -5.30 -9.90
N SER A 89 8.95 -4.65 -10.92
CA SER A 89 8.30 -4.52 -12.22
C SER A 89 9.29 -4.81 -13.33
N TYR A 90 8.84 -5.49 -14.38
CA TYR A 90 9.50 -5.48 -15.68
C TYR A 90 8.65 -4.75 -16.71
N TYR A 91 9.34 -4.19 -17.69
CA TYR A 91 8.79 -3.39 -18.75
C TYR A 91 9.23 -3.96 -20.09
N GLN A 92 8.36 -3.88 -21.09
CA GLN A 92 8.73 -4.14 -22.48
C GLN A 92 8.26 -2.98 -23.37
N PHE A 93 9.16 -2.52 -24.23
CA PHE A 93 8.99 -1.39 -25.15
C PHE A 93 9.32 -1.81 -26.58
N GLY A 94 8.94 -0.98 -27.56
CA GLY A 94 9.23 -1.22 -28.97
C GLY A 94 8.23 -2.17 -29.65
N GLN A 95 6.93 -2.00 -29.38
CA GLN A 95 5.84 -2.86 -29.88
C GLN A 95 5.97 -4.32 -29.42
N PRO A 96 5.90 -4.55 -28.09
CA PRO A 96 6.04 -5.89 -27.52
C PRO A 96 4.87 -6.80 -27.88
N ASP A 97 5.09 -8.11 -27.83
CA ASP A 97 4.02 -9.10 -27.87
C ASP A 97 3.53 -9.38 -26.44
N LEU A 98 2.29 -9.02 -26.13
CA LEU A 98 1.70 -9.25 -24.81
C LEU A 98 1.68 -10.75 -24.43
N ARG A 99 1.64 -11.66 -25.40
CA ARG A 99 1.69 -13.11 -25.15
C ARG A 99 3.05 -13.51 -24.58
N GLU A 100 4.12 -12.95 -25.13
CA GLU A 100 5.48 -13.16 -24.63
C GLU A 100 5.64 -12.54 -23.23
N ALA A 101 5.17 -11.31 -23.04
CA ALA A 101 5.16 -10.66 -21.73
C ALA A 101 4.47 -11.49 -20.65
N LEU A 102 3.29 -12.05 -20.95
CA LEU A 102 2.57 -12.92 -20.02
C LEU A 102 3.33 -14.22 -19.73
N THR A 103 3.96 -14.79 -20.75
CA THR A 103 4.76 -16.02 -20.61
C THR A 103 5.98 -15.79 -19.72
N VAL A 104 6.68 -14.65 -19.88
CA VAL A 104 7.78 -14.25 -19.00
C VAL A 104 7.33 -14.10 -17.54
N GLY A 105 6.17 -13.47 -17.32
CA GLY A 105 5.57 -13.36 -16.00
C GLY A 105 5.22 -14.73 -15.38
N TRP A 106 4.69 -15.64 -16.19
CA TRP A 106 4.40 -17.02 -15.77
C TRP A 106 5.66 -17.81 -15.41
N GLU A 107 6.71 -17.71 -16.22
CA GLU A 107 8.01 -18.34 -15.96
C GLU A 107 8.67 -17.76 -14.70
N LEU A 108 8.55 -16.45 -14.47
CA LEU A 108 9.02 -15.83 -13.22
C LEU A 108 8.36 -16.52 -12.02
N LEU A 109 7.03 -16.63 -12.02
CA LEU A 109 6.28 -17.21 -10.90
C LEU A 109 6.59 -18.70 -10.71
N THR A 110 6.62 -19.47 -11.78
CA THR A 110 6.69 -20.95 -11.73
C THR A 110 8.13 -21.49 -11.67
N GLU A 111 9.04 -20.93 -12.45
CA GLU A 111 10.42 -21.39 -12.56
C GLU A 111 11.38 -20.50 -11.77
N GLY A 112 11.19 -19.18 -11.84
CA GLY A 112 12.01 -18.20 -11.11
C GLY A 112 11.80 -18.31 -9.60
N LEU A 113 10.54 -18.36 -9.16
CA LEU A 113 10.13 -18.35 -7.75
C LEU A 113 9.62 -19.70 -7.24
N GLY A 114 9.41 -20.68 -8.12
CA GLY A 114 9.05 -22.05 -7.73
C GLY A 114 7.60 -22.22 -7.26
N LEU A 115 6.67 -21.33 -7.64
CA LEU A 115 5.27 -21.47 -7.29
C LEU A 115 4.64 -22.65 -8.05
N ARG A 116 3.76 -23.40 -7.36
CA ARG A 116 3.06 -24.53 -7.97
C ARG A 116 2.02 -24.01 -8.95
N ARG A 117 2.03 -24.54 -10.18
CA ARG A 117 1.09 -24.17 -11.25
C ARG A 117 -0.38 -24.34 -10.83
N ASP A 118 -0.67 -25.40 -10.05
CA ASP A 118 -2.02 -25.71 -9.59
C ASP A 118 -2.59 -24.70 -8.58
N ASP A 119 -1.74 -23.92 -7.92
CA ASP A 119 -2.18 -22.85 -7.01
C ASP A 119 -2.34 -21.50 -7.73
N LEU A 120 -1.88 -21.38 -8.98
CA LEU A 120 -1.93 -20.13 -9.74
C LEU A 120 -3.22 -20.05 -10.56
N TYR A 121 -3.84 -18.88 -10.51
CA TYR A 121 -5.03 -18.50 -11.27
C TYR A 121 -4.72 -17.26 -12.08
N VAL A 122 -5.30 -17.17 -13.28
CA VAL A 122 -5.06 -16.03 -14.18
C VAL A 122 -6.40 -15.51 -14.68
N LEU A 123 -6.61 -14.21 -14.51
CA LEU A 123 -7.78 -13.48 -14.99
C LEU A 123 -7.42 -12.75 -16.28
N LEU A 124 -8.11 -13.09 -17.37
CA LEU A 124 -7.88 -12.56 -18.73
C LEU A 124 -9.20 -12.16 -19.41
N PRO A 125 -9.20 -11.12 -20.28
CA PRO A 125 -10.35 -10.75 -21.11
C PRO A 125 -10.92 -11.93 -21.92
N GLU A 126 -12.26 -12.06 -21.95
CA GLU A 126 -12.92 -13.15 -22.69
C GLU A 126 -12.66 -13.09 -24.20
N ASP A 127 -12.50 -11.89 -24.75
CA ASP A 127 -12.26 -11.62 -26.17
C ASP A 127 -10.80 -11.86 -26.58
N ARG A 128 -9.89 -12.00 -25.60
CA ARG A 128 -8.45 -12.26 -25.81
C ARG A 128 -8.10 -13.75 -25.81
N THR A 129 -8.70 -14.49 -26.74
CA THR A 129 -8.47 -15.93 -26.91
C THR A 129 -6.99 -16.28 -27.21
N ASP A 130 -6.23 -15.34 -27.78
CA ASP A 130 -4.80 -15.47 -28.00
C ASP A 130 -4.00 -15.54 -26.68
N LEU A 131 -4.35 -14.72 -25.69
CA LEU A 131 -3.74 -14.73 -24.37
C LEU A 131 -4.15 -15.98 -23.57
N GLN A 132 -5.41 -16.39 -23.70
CA GLN A 132 -5.91 -17.60 -23.04
C GLN A 132 -5.15 -18.84 -23.53
N ARG A 133 -4.94 -18.96 -24.85
CA ARG A 133 -4.19 -20.08 -25.45
C ARG A 133 -2.73 -20.11 -25.03
N VAL A 134 -2.04 -18.95 -24.98
CA VAL A 134 -0.63 -18.93 -24.57
C VAL A 134 -0.47 -19.34 -23.11
N MET A 135 -1.38 -18.90 -22.23
CA MET A 135 -1.31 -19.26 -20.81
C MET A 135 -1.58 -20.74 -20.57
N ILE A 136 -2.59 -21.32 -21.22
CA ILE A 136 -2.85 -22.77 -21.16
C ILE A 136 -1.65 -23.55 -21.73
N GLY A 137 -1.10 -23.09 -22.87
CA GLY A 137 0.09 -23.69 -23.48
C GLY A 137 1.34 -23.62 -22.60
N ALA A 138 1.48 -22.57 -21.79
CA ALA A 138 2.54 -22.41 -20.80
C ALA A 138 2.34 -23.28 -19.54
N GLY A 139 1.22 -24.00 -19.44
CA GLY A 139 0.94 -24.94 -18.36
C GLY A 139 0.01 -24.42 -17.27
N LEU A 140 -0.76 -23.35 -17.52
CA LEU A 140 -1.88 -22.97 -16.65
C LEU A 140 -2.99 -24.03 -16.75
N PRO A 141 -3.47 -24.63 -15.63
CA PRO A 141 -4.63 -25.49 -15.67
C PRO A 141 -5.85 -24.76 -16.22
N ALA A 142 -6.59 -25.38 -17.15
CA ALA A 142 -7.71 -24.73 -17.84
C ALA A 142 -8.82 -24.31 -16.86
N GLU A 143 -9.00 -25.08 -15.78
CA GLU A 143 -9.91 -24.77 -14.67
C GLU A 143 -9.51 -23.52 -13.88
N ASN A 144 -8.22 -23.17 -13.84
CA ASN A 144 -7.68 -22.01 -13.14
C ASN A 144 -7.66 -20.73 -13.99
N LEU A 145 -8.05 -20.82 -15.27
CA LEU A 145 -8.31 -19.65 -16.10
C LEU A 145 -9.66 -19.03 -15.73
N VAL A 146 -9.63 -17.75 -15.38
CA VAL A 146 -10.80 -16.93 -15.08
C VAL A 146 -11.01 -15.94 -16.22
N LEU A 147 -12.23 -15.90 -16.75
CA LEU A 147 -12.62 -15.04 -17.85
C LEU A 147 -13.67 -14.05 -17.38
N TRP A 148 -13.80 -12.97 -18.13
CA TRP A 148 -14.71 -11.91 -17.80
C TRP A 148 -15.12 -11.09 -19.02
N GLU A 149 -16.33 -10.55 -18.95
CA GLU A 149 -17.03 -9.91 -20.06
C GLU A 149 -16.42 -8.58 -20.53
N ARG A 150 -15.58 -7.93 -19.71
CA ARG A 150 -15.01 -6.59 -20.01
C ARG A 150 -13.62 -6.44 -19.43
N GLU A 151 -12.64 -5.98 -20.19
CA GLU A 151 -11.26 -5.69 -19.74
C GLU A 151 -11.09 -4.73 -18.53
N VAL A 152 -9.98 -4.83 -17.78
CA VAL A 152 -9.71 -4.08 -16.52
C VAL A 152 -9.01 -2.89 -17.01
N LYS A 153 -9.74 -1.80 -17.17
CA LYS A 153 -9.13 -0.63 -17.79
C LYS A 153 -8.03 -0.10 -16.89
N PHE A 154 -6.82 -0.11 -17.43
CA PHE A 154 -5.73 0.68 -16.90
C PHE A 154 -5.88 2.11 -17.41
N ARG A 155 -5.83 3.08 -16.48
CA ARG A 155 -5.86 4.51 -16.81
C ARG A 155 -4.96 5.29 -15.87
N VAL A 156 -4.18 6.19 -16.42
CA VAL A 156 -3.46 7.22 -15.67
C VAL A 156 -3.86 8.56 -16.27
N ASP A 157 -4.72 9.30 -15.59
CA ASP A 157 -5.19 10.67 -15.91
C ASP A 157 -5.53 10.91 -17.40
N GLY A 158 -6.02 9.88 -18.10
CA GLY A 158 -6.30 9.91 -19.55
C GLY A 158 -5.07 9.89 -20.45
N LEU A 159 -3.87 10.04 -19.88
CA LEU A 159 -2.57 10.04 -20.56
C LEU A 159 -2.17 8.64 -21.04
N LEU A 160 -2.32 7.65 -20.17
CA LEU A 160 -2.06 6.24 -20.49
C LEU A 160 -3.37 5.46 -20.41
N ASN A 161 -3.58 4.57 -21.38
CA ASN A 161 -4.75 3.70 -21.44
C ASN A 161 -4.31 2.25 -21.64
N GLY A 162 -5.12 1.29 -21.22
CA GLY A 162 -4.70 -0.09 -21.30
C GLY A 162 -5.62 -1.06 -20.60
N PHE A 163 -5.12 -2.27 -20.36
CA PHE A 163 -5.81 -3.22 -19.51
C PHE A 163 -4.89 -4.15 -18.71
N TYR A 164 -5.40 -4.63 -17.58
CA TYR A 164 -4.69 -5.59 -16.73
C TYR A 164 -4.99 -7.04 -17.12
N CYS A 165 -3.96 -7.88 -17.03
CA CYS A 165 -4.02 -9.31 -16.85
C CYS A 165 -3.54 -9.61 -15.43
N LYS A 166 -4.35 -10.29 -14.63
CA LYS A 166 -4.09 -10.44 -13.18
C LYS A 166 -3.81 -11.89 -12.82
N PHE A 167 -2.82 -12.09 -11.95
CA PHE A 167 -2.43 -13.40 -11.44
C PHE A 167 -2.75 -13.46 -9.96
N PHE A 168 -3.41 -14.54 -9.57
CA PHE A 168 -3.76 -14.83 -8.19
C PHE A 168 -3.10 -16.13 -7.76
N LEU A 169 -2.76 -16.21 -6.48
CA LEU A 169 -2.26 -17.42 -5.86
C LEU A 169 -3.26 -17.88 -4.81
N ARG A 170 -3.62 -19.16 -4.86
CA ARG A 170 -4.29 -19.84 -3.76
C ARG A 170 -3.31 -19.97 -2.61
N HIS A 171 -3.57 -19.24 -1.53
CA HIS A 171 -2.80 -19.31 -0.30
C HIS A 171 -3.73 -19.74 0.83
N ARG A 172 -3.60 -21.00 1.25
CA ARG A 172 -4.44 -21.64 2.27
C ARG A 172 -5.92 -21.65 1.85
N HIS A 173 -6.79 -21.00 2.61
CA HIS A 173 -8.24 -20.91 2.37
C HIS A 173 -8.64 -19.68 1.53
N SER A 174 -7.66 -18.92 1.04
CA SER A 174 -7.83 -17.63 0.40
C SER A 174 -7.14 -17.58 -0.96
N PHE A 175 -7.43 -16.54 -1.76
CA PHE A 175 -6.62 -16.17 -2.91
C PHE A 175 -6.03 -14.77 -2.73
N LEU A 176 -4.80 -14.60 -3.20
CA LEU A 176 -4.04 -13.37 -3.10
C LEU A 176 -3.71 -12.88 -4.51
N PRO A 177 -3.99 -11.62 -4.88
CA PRO A 177 -3.43 -11.05 -6.10
C PRO A 177 -1.94 -10.93 -5.89
N MET A 178 -1.20 -11.55 -6.79
CA MET A 178 0.24 -11.68 -6.66
C MET A 178 0.96 -10.77 -7.61
N PHE A 179 0.48 -10.76 -8.85
CA PHE A 179 1.24 -10.27 -9.97
C PHE A 179 0.29 -9.74 -11.03
N ASP A 180 0.61 -8.59 -11.60
CA ASP A 180 -0.13 -8.01 -12.72
C ASP A 180 0.80 -7.89 -13.92
N VAL A 181 0.25 -8.13 -15.12
CA VAL A 181 0.84 -7.71 -16.40
C VAL A 181 -0.14 -6.75 -17.05
N VAL A 182 0.34 -5.57 -17.42
CA VAL A 182 -0.49 -4.48 -17.91
C VAL A 182 -0.10 -4.15 -19.34
N ASN A 183 -1.07 -4.24 -20.23
CA ASN A 183 -0.96 -3.72 -21.57
C ASN A 183 -1.20 -2.22 -21.53
N ILE A 184 -0.23 -1.40 -21.97
CA ILE A 184 -0.32 0.06 -21.94
C ILE A 184 -0.15 0.63 -23.35
N ILE A 185 -0.99 1.61 -23.68
CA ILE A 185 -0.92 2.44 -24.88
C ILE A 185 -0.72 3.88 -24.43
N GLY A 186 0.39 4.47 -24.89
CA GLY A 186 0.72 5.87 -24.63
C GLY A 186 0.14 6.83 -25.67
N PRO A 187 0.36 8.15 -25.50
CA PRO A 187 -0.07 9.18 -26.46
C PRO A 187 0.55 9.03 -27.86
N ASP A 188 1.72 8.39 -27.94
CA ASP A 188 2.41 8.03 -29.18
C ASP A 188 1.73 6.88 -29.94
N GLY A 189 0.66 6.29 -29.38
CA GLY A 189 -0.05 5.15 -29.95
C GLY A 189 0.73 3.83 -29.89
N GLN A 190 1.91 3.81 -29.27
CA GLN A 190 2.72 2.60 -29.18
C GLN A 190 2.30 1.74 -28.01
N LEU A 191 2.25 0.42 -28.27
CA LEU A 191 2.04 -0.57 -27.24
C LEU A 191 3.30 -0.74 -26.38
N LYS A 192 3.08 -0.87 -25.08
CA LYS A 192 4.10 -1.05 -24.03
C LYS A 192 3.55 -2.01 -22.99
N VAL A 193 4.43 -2.67 -22.26
CA VAL A 193 4.07 -3.56 -21.15
C VAL A 193 4.63 -3.02 -19.86
N ASP A 194 3.80 -3.03 -18.83
CA ASP A 194 4.18 -2.89 -17.43
C ASP A 194 3.83 -4.19 -16.68
N SER A 195 4.43 -4.40 -15.52
CA SER A 195 4.07 -5.49 -14.63
C SER A 195 4.28 -5.08 -13.17
N CYS A 196 3.72 -5.83 -12.23
CA CYS A 196 3.81 -5.48 -10.82
C CYS A 196 3.81 -6.73 -9.95
N LEU A 197 4.88 -6.93 -9.18
CA LEU A 197 5.01 -7.92 -8.11
C LEU A 197 5.40 -7.20 -6.81
N LEU A 198 4.67 -7.42 -5.72
CA LEU A 198 4.99 -6.79 -4.44
C LEU A 198 5.93 -7.68 -3.61
N LEU A 199 7.09 -7.13 -3.24
CA LEU A 199 8.14 -7.84 -2.51
C LEU A 199 7.64 -8.41 -1.18
N GLU A 200 7.03 -7.57 -0.35
CA GLU A 200 6.57 -7.99 0.98
C GLU A 200 5.56 -9.12 0.89
N ARG A 201 4.66 -9.03 -0.11
CA ARG A 201 3.62 -10.04 -0.34
C ARG A 201 4.22 -11.37 -0.75
N MET A 202 5.08 -11.36 -1.76
CA MET A 202 5.71 -12.58 -2.24
C MET A 202 6.67 -13.20 -1.20
N SER A 203 7.41 -12.37 -0.45
CA SER A 203 8.33 -12.86 0.59
C SER A 203 7.59 -13.65 1.68
N PHE A 204 6.49 -13.14 2.26
CA PHE A 204 5.81 -13.87 3.34
C PHE A 204 5.21 -15.20 2.85
N ILE A 205 4.72 -15.23 1.60
CA ILE A 205 4.17 -16.42 0.96
C ILE A 205 5.26 -17.48 0.77
N LEU A 206 6.40 -17.10 0.18
CA LEU A 206 7.54 -18.00 -0.01
C LEU A 206 8.21 -18.40 1.31
N GLN A 207 7.88 -17.76 2.43
CA GLN A 207 8.27 -18.18 3.78
C GLN A 207 7.22 -19.06 4.48
N GLY A 208 6.06 -19.29 3.85
CA GLY A 208 4.96 -20.07 4.42
C GLY A 208 4.25 -19.41 5.61
N LYS A 209 4.42 -18.09 5.78
CA LYS A 209 3.85 -17.32 6.90
C LYS A 209 2.37 -17.01 6.71
N GLU A 210 1.68 -16.73 7.82
CA GLU A 210 0.27 -16.31 7.77
C GLU A 210 0.15 -14.85 7.34
N SER A 211 1.16 -14.06 7.71
CA SER A 211 1.21 -12.64 7.45
C SER A 211 2.64 -12.16 7.36
N TRP A 212 2.89 -11.07 6.63
CA TRP A 212 4.19 -10.42 6.62
C TRP A 212 4.59 -9.84 7.98
N TYR A 213 3.69 -9.73 8.95
CA TYR A 213 4.03 -9.32 10.33
C TYR A 213 4.87 -10.38 11.07
N GLU A 214 4.96 -11.59 10.52
CA GLU A 214 5.77 -12.71 11.05
C GLU A 214 7.14 -12.86 10.37
N THR A 215 7.42 -12.04 9.36
CA THR A 215 8.69 -12.07 8.62
C THR A 215 9.70 -11.10 9.24
N GLU A 216 10.95 -11.22 8.80
CA GLU A 216 12.04 -10.31 9.16
C GLU A 216 11.73 -8.82 8.89
N MET A 217 10.78 -8.53 8.01
CA MET A 217 10.42 -7.18 7.57
C MET A 217 9.64 -6.39 8.63
N PHE A 218 9.00 -7.08 9.58
CA PHE A 218 8.12 -6.48 10.59
C PHE A 218 8.27 -7.09 11.99
N LEU A 219 8.77 -8.32 12.11
CA LEU A 219 8.85 -9.03 13.38
C LEU A 219 9.61 -8.27 14.49
N PRO A 220 10.74 -7.57 14.23
CA PRO A 220 11.39 -6.75 15.26
C PRO A 220 10.46 -5.68 15.83
N LEU A 221 9.72 -5.00 14.94
CA LEU A 221 8.80 -3.93 15.28
C LEU A 221 7.59 -4.45 16.05
N VAL A 222 7.01 -5.56 15.60
CA VAL A 222 5.88 -6.23 16.27
C VAL A 222 6.27 -6.67 17.69
N ARG A 223 7.44 -7.29 17.87
CA ARG A 223 7.92 -7.69 19.19
C ARG A 223 8.11 -6.51 20.12
N LYS A 224 8.64 -5.39 19.60
CA LYS A 224 8.84 -4.19 20.40
C LYS A 224 7.52 -3.52 20.81
N MET A 225 6.52 -3.55 19.93
CA MET A 225 5.16 -3.08 20.25
C MET A 225 4.47 -3.97 21.28
N GLU A 226 4.63 -5.29 21.19
CA GLU A 226 4.09 -6.22 22.18
C GLU A 226 4.74 -6.01 23.56
N GLU A 227 6.07 -5.81 23.59
CA GLU A 227 6.83 -5.52 24.82
C GLU A 227 6.37 -4.23 25.51
N LEU A 228 6.18 -3.15 24.77
CA LEU A 228 5.97 -1.81 25.33
C LEU A 228 4.49 -1.44 25.51
N ASP A 229 3.64 -1.85 24.58
CA ASP A 229 2.24 -1.45 24.50
C ASP A 229 1.27 -2.63 24.70
N GLY A 230 1.77 -3.87 24.77
CA GLY A 230 0.92 -5.07 24.74
C GLY A 230 0.23 -5.31 23.39
N LEU A 231 0.65 -4.56 22.36
CA LEU A 231 0.08 -4.64 21.02
C LEU A 231 0.65 -5.82 20.25
N THR A 232 -0.23 -6.74 19.86
CA THR A 232 0.21 -7.97 19.20
C THR A 232 0.23 -7.79 17.68
N GLY A 233 1.03 -8.60 17.00
CA GLY A 233 0.95 -8.74 15.54
C GLY A 233 -0.32 -9.45 15.05
N ARG A 234 -1.30 -9.75 15.94
CA ARG A 234 -2.54 -10.46 15.62
C ARG A 234 -3.73 -9.51 15.50
N ASP A 235 -3.79 -8.47 16.33
CA ASP A 235 -4.86 -7.49 16.29
C ASP A 235 -4.68 -6.45 15.17
N LYS A 236 -5.81 -5.94 14.65
CA LYS A 236 -5.83 -5.01 13.51
C LYS A 236 -5.04 -3.73 13.82
N PHE A 237 -5.06 -3.28 15.06
CA PHE A 237 -4.42 -2.03 15.46
C PHE A 237 -2.89 -2.16 15.53
N GLY A 238 -2.37 -3.22 16.13
CA GLY A 238 -0.94 -3.52 16.22
C GLY A 238 -0.32 -3.70 14.83
N LYS A 239 -0.96 -4.50 13.97
CA LYS A 239 -0.57 -4.66 12.55
C LYS A 239 -0.46 -3.31 11.83
N ARG A 240 -1.51 -2.49 11.93
CA ARG A 240 -1.55 -1.16 11.31
C ARG A 240 -0.47 -0.24 11.88
N THR A 241 -0.27 -0.24 13.19
CA THR A 241 0.75 0.59 13.86
C THR A 241 2.15 0.20 13.38
N ALA A 242 2.47 -1.08 13.30
CA ALA A 242 3.73 -1.57 12.76
C ALA A 242 3.95 -1.15 11.30
N ALA A 243 2.93 -1.35 10.44
CA ALA A 243 2.95 -0.93 9.05
C ALA A 243 3.23 0.57 8.89
N THR A 244 2.51 1.41 9.64
CA THR A 244 2.64 2.86 9.56
C THR A 244 3.96 3.37 10.12
N VAL A 245 4.43 2.86 11.26
CA VAL A 245 5.73 3.26 11.82
C VAL A 245 6.86 2.92 10.86
N ARG A 246 6.90 1.70 10.32
CA ARG A 246 7.92 1.30 9.33
C ARG A 246 7.88 2.24 8.10
N SER A 247 6.69 2.56 7.62
CA SER A 247 6.51 3.44 6.46
C SER A 247 6.95 4.88 6.72
N LEU A 248 6.62 5.43 7.90
CA LEU A 248 7.07 6.77 8.32
C LEU A 248 8.59 6.83 8.43
N VAL A 249 9.21 5.82 9.06
CA VAL A 249 10.67 5.71 9.15
C VAL A 249 11.29 5.63 7.76
N ALA A 250 10.73 4.82 6.85
CA ALA A 250 11.22 4.72 5.47
C ALA A 250 11.16 6.05 4.72
N ALA A 251 10.02 6.75 4.77
CA ALA A 251 9.88 8.05 4.11
C ALA A 251 10.84 9.10 4.67
N LEU A 252 10.97 9.19 6.00
CA LEU A 252 11.85 10.15 6.67
C LEU A 252 13.34 9.84 6.45
N ALA A 253 13.71 8.56 6.42
CA ALA A 253 15.06 8.12 6.08
C ALA A 253 15.41 8.43 4.62
N ASP A 254 14.43 8.28 3.71
CA ASP A 254 14.60 8.55 2.28
C ASP A 254 14.41 10.03 1.88
N GLY A 255 14.39 10.93 2.85
CA GLY A 255 14.47 12.37 2.64
C GLY A 255 13.18 13.16 2.85
N ALA A 256 12.07 12.53 3.26
CA ALA A 256 10.90 13.28 3.71
C ALA A 256 11.22 14.16 4.92
N GLN A 257 10.52 15.29 5.04
CA GLN A 257 10.63 16.20 6.17
C GLN A 257 9.26 16.40 6.82
N LEU A 258 9.21 16.73 8.11
CA LEU A 258 7.95 17.03 8.80
C LEU A 258 7.62 18.54 8.71
N THR A 259 7.10 18.96 7.56
CA THR A 259 6.77 20.37 7.28
C THR A 259 5.25 20.60 7.16
N GLY A 260 4.84 21.87 7.09
CA GLY A 260 3.44 22.25 6.90
C GLY A 260 2.95 22.23 5.44
N LYS A 261 3.82 21.93 4.46
CA LYS A 261 3.50 22.01 3.02
C LYS A 261 4.08 20.81 2.25
N GLY A 262 3.59 20.59 1.03
CA GLY A 262 4.18 19.63 0.10
C GLY A 262 4.15 18.18 0.60
N PRO A 263 5.11 17.32 0.19
CA PRO A 263 5.22 15.94 0.68
C PRO A 263 5.32 15.87 2.21
N GLY A 264 5.97 16.85 2.83
CA GLY A 264 6.17 16.87 4.27
C GLY A 264 4.88 17.04 5.07
N HIS A 265 3.92 17.80 4.54
CA HIS A 265 2.57 17.88 5.12
C HIS A 265 1.90 16.51 5.16
N VAL A 266 2.07 15.71 4.11
CA VAL A 266 1.44 14.38 4.01
C VAL A 266 2.04 13.41 5.03
N VAL A 267 3.38 13.34 5.12
CA VAL A 267 4.05 12.50 6.14
C VAL A 267 3.65 12.93 7.55
N LYS A 268 3.62 14.25 7.81
CA LYS A 268 3.21 14.82 9.09
C LYS A 268 1.75 14.49 9.42
N LYS A 269 0.86 14.48 8.43
CA LYS A 269 -0.54 14.08 8.60
C LYS A 269 -0.65 12.61 9.01
N ILE A 270 0.02 11.70 8.30
CA ILE A 270 0.02 10.26 8.61
C ILE A 270 0.56 9.99 10.03
N LEU A 271 1.64 10.66 10.41
CA LEU A 271 2.22 10.59 11.75
C LEU A 271 1.22 11.05 12.82
N ARG A 272 0.52 12.16 12.59
CA ARG A 272 -0.46 12.68 13.55
C ARG A 272 -1.72 11.82 13.63
N GLU A 273 -2.16 11.19 12.55
CA GLU A 273 -3.24 10.20 12.56
C GLU A 273 -2.85 8.96 13.38
N LEU A 274 -1.63 8.44 13.21
CA LEU A 274 -1.10 7.36 14.04
C LEU A 274 -1.08 7.76 15.53
N LEU A 275 -0.54 8.94 15.84
CA LEU A 275 -0.46 9.43 17.22
C LEU A 275 -1.85 9.61 17.83
N HIS A 276 -2.79 10.16 17.06
CA HIS A 276 -4.17 10.32 17.49
C HIS A 276 -4.78 9.00 17.95
N ASP A 277 -4.73 7.97 17.10
CA ASP A 277 -5.32 6.69 17.45
C ASP A 277 -4.57 6.03 18.62
N ARG A 278 -3.24 6.17 18.69
CA ARG A 278 -2.47 5.67 19.83
C ARG A 278 -2.94 6.28 21.15
N TYR A 279 -3.12 7.61 21.20
CA TYR A 279 -3.67 8.27 22.39
C TYR A 279 -5.12 7.85 22.68
N ARG A 280 -5.94 7.70 21.63
CA ARG A 280 -7.34 7.24 21.76
C ARG A 280 -7.43 5.86 22.42
N PHE A 281 -6.53 4.95 22.07
CA PHE A 281 -6.50 3.58 22.60
C PHE A 281 -5.62 3.42 23.85
N GLY A 282 -5.02 4.51 24.35
CA GLY A 282 -4.26 4.50 25.61
C GLY A 282 -2.84 3.95 25.51
N TYR A 283 -2.22 3.99 24.33
CA TYR A 283 -0.83 3.57 24.15
C TYR A 283 0.13 4.73 24.41
N GLU A 284 1.10 4.51 25.31
CA GLU A 284 1.96 5.57 25.86
C GLU A 284 3.43 5.46 25.42
N ALA A 285 3.86 4.34 24.83
CA ALA A 285 5.23 4.19 24.36
C ALA A 285 5.54 5.23 23.27
N GLY A 286 6.66 5.94 23.45
CA GLY A 286 7.09 6.97 22.51
C GLY A 286 7.60 6.36 21.19
N LEU A 287 7.26 6.99 20.06
CA LEU A 287 7.56 6.46 18.73
C LEU A 287 9.05 6.29 18.45
N GLN A 288 9.91 7.05 19.13
CA GLN A 288 11.37 6.90 19.02
C GLN A 288 11.83 5.49 19.37
N GLN A 289 11.15 4.79 20.30
CA GLN A 289 11.50 3.43 20.71
C GLN A 289 11.27 2.39 19.61
N PHE A 290 10.53 2.76 18.56
CA PHE A 290 10.22 1.90 17.42
C PHE A 290 11.09 2.18 16.19
N VAL A 291 11.98 3.18 16.24
CA VAL A 291 12.84 3.55 15.10
C VAL A 291 13.83 2.44 14.79
N GLN A 292 14.60 1.97 15.77
CA GLN A 292 15.55 0.88 15.54
C GLN A 292 14.89 -0.39 14.97
N PRO A 293 13.81 -0.94 15.58
CA PRO A 293 13.12 -2.11 15.01
C PRO A 293 12.58 -1.88 13.59
N ALA A 294 12.13 -0.66 13.27
CA ALA A 294 11.71 -0.30 11.92
C ALA A 294 12.89 -0.29 10.94
N LEU A 295 14.04 0.27 11.34
CA LEU A 295 15.28 0.25 10.55
C LEU A 295 15.78 -1.18 10.33
N GLU A 296 15.68 -2.06 11.32
CA GLU A 296 16.00 -3.49 11.17
C GLU A 296 15.11 -4.16 10.12
N GLY A 297 13.80 -3.89 10.14
CA GLY A 297 12.86 -4.40 9.13
C GLY A 297 13.10 -3.83 7.72
N LEU A 298 13.57 -2.58 7.62
CA LEU A 298 13.94 -1.93 6.35
C LEU A 298 15.28 -2.45 5.80
N TYR A 299 16.24 -2.70 6.68
CA TYR A 299 17.51 -3.35 6.32
C TYR A 299 17.26 -4.72 5.70
N ALA A 300 16.31 -5.48 6.25
CA ALA A 300 15.97 -6.81 5.77
C ALA A 300 15.39 -6.86 4.33
N ILE A 301 14.96 -5.71 3.80
CA ILE A 301 14.49 -5.57 2.40
C ILE A 301 15.47 -4.78 1.52
N GLY A 302 16.68 -4.50 2.02
CA GLY A 302 17.78 -3.89 1.28
C GLY A 302 18.04 -2.40 1.54
N TYR A 303 17.42 -1.79 2.56
CA TYR A 303 17.62 -0.36 2.86
C TYR A 303 18.42 -0.17 4.14
N ASP A 304 19.71 0.17 3.99
CA ASP A 304 20.60 0.47 5.11
C ASP A 304 20.57 1.97 5.44
N TRP A 305 19.80 2.32 6.47
CA TRP A 305 19.67 3.66 7.02
C TRP A 305 19.99 3.70 8.51
N LYS A 306 20.87 2.79 8.97
CA LYS A 306 21.21 2.70 10.39
C LYS A 306 21.87 3.98 10.91
N ASP A 307 22.63 4.68 10.07
CA ASP A 307 23.24 5.98 10.35
C ASP A 307 22.21 7.09 10.63
N GLN A 308 20.95 6.90 10.22
CA GLN A 308 19.88 7.88 10.43
C GLN A 308 19.14 7.71 11.77
N GLN A 309 19.47 6.68 12.56
CA GLN A 309 18.71 6.32 13.77
C GLN A 309 18.53 7.51 14.73
N ASP A 310 19.62 8.13 15.20
CA ASP A 310 19.57 9.22 16.18
C ASP A 310 18.72 10.40 15.69
N ARG A 311 18.90 10.79 14.42
CA ARG A 311 18.12 11.87 13.79
C ARG A 311 16.62 11.54 13.76
N LEU A 312 16.27 10.31 13.40
CA LEU A 312 14.88 9.87 13.27
C LEU A 312 14.20 9.75 14.65
N GLU A 313 14.94 9.25 15.65
CA GLU A 313 14.48 9.20 17.04
C GLU A 313 14.19 10.59 17.60
N GLU A 314 15.13 11.54 17.44
CA GLU A 314 14.95 12.93 17.87
C GLU A 314 13.76 13.59 17.15
N LEU A 315 13.66 13.41 15.83
CA LEU A 315 12.61 14.00 15.01
C LEU A 315 11.22 13.49 15.40
N LEU A 316 11.06 12.18 15.57
CA LEU A 316 9.78 11.58 15.97
C LEU A 316 9.40 11.97 17.40
N ALA A 317 10.36 11.98 18.34
CA ALA A 317 10.12 12.43 19.70
C ALA A 317 9.70 13.91 19.77
N ALA A 318 10.32 14.78 18.97
CA ALA A 318 9.99 16.20 18.90
C ALA A 318 8.57 16.45 18.35
N GLU A 319 8.21 15.77 17.26
CA GLU A 319 6.86 15.91 16.69
C GLU A 319 5.80 15.27 17.60
N GLU A 320 6.08 14.14 18.24
CA GLU A 320 5.17 13.52 19.20
C GLU A 320 4.92 14.45 20.40
N ASN A 321 5.96 15.05 20.97
CA ASN A 321 5.82 16.02 22.06
C ASN A 321 5.02 17.26 21.64
N THR A 322 5.21 17.72 20.40
CA THR A 322 4.44 18.83 19.84
C THR A 322 2.96 18.44 19.71
N TYR A 323 2.69 17.27 19.15
CA TYR A 323 1.33 16.77 18.97
C TYR A 323 0.64 16.50 20.31
N ARG A 324 1.36 15.99 21.32
CA ARG A 324 0.83 15.76 22.67
C ARG A 324 0.27 17.05 23.30
N LYS A 325 0.96 18.18 23.10
CA LYS A 325 0.47 19.50 23.54
C LYS A 325 -0.81 19.88 22.81
N VAL A 326 -0.83 19.75 21.49
CA VAL A 326 -2.03 20.02 20.66
C VAL A 326 -3.20 19.13 21.09
N HIS A 327 -2.98 17.83 21.29
CA HIS A 327 -4.00 16.88 21.72
C HIS A 327 -4.61 17.27 23.07
N ARG A 328 -3.76 17.63 24.05
CA ARG A 328 -4.20 18.10 25.37
C ARG A 328 -5.03 19.38 25.28
N GLU A 329 -4.56 20.37 24.54
CA GLU A 329 -5.26 21.65 24.34
C GLU A 329 -6.59 21.45 23.61
N SER A 330 -6.64 20.51 22.65
CA SER A 330 -7.84 20.12 21.91
C SER A 330 -8.89 19.52 22.85
N ILE A 331 -8.49 18.59 23.71
CA ILE A 331 -9.38 18.02 24.75
C ILE A 331 -9.95 19.12 25.65
N GLN A 332 -9.09 19.97 26.21
CA GLN A 332 -9.52 21.05 27.11
C GLN A 332 -10.47 22.03 26.42
N PHE A 333 -10.21 22.35 25.15
CA PHE A 333 -11.08 23.22 24.37
C PHE A 333 -12.44 22.58 24.14
N LEU A 334 -12.48 21.33 23.68
CA LEU A 334 -13.72 20.61 23.39
C LEU A 334 -14.54 20.37 24.66
N GLU A 335 -13.89 20.08 25.80
CA GLU A 335 -14.56 19.99 27.11
C GLU A 335 -15.27 21.29 27.49
N LYS A 336 -14.63 22.45 27.25
CA LYS A 336 -15.30 23.75 27.45
C LYS A 336 -16.51 23.89 26.54
N GLN A 337 -16.41 23.44 25.28
CA GLN A 337 -17.56 23.46 24.38
C GLN A 337 -18.69 22.54 24.87
N VAL A 338 -18.39 21.32 25.30
CA VAL A 338 -19.39 20.41 25.90
C VAL A 338 -20.07 21.05 27.11
N ASN A 339 -19.30 21.69 27.99
CA ASN A 339 -19.85 22.39 29.15
C ASN A 339 -20.74 23.59 28.77
N LEU A 340 -20.39 24.33 27.72
CA LEU A 340 -21.25 25.40 27.22
C LEU A 340 -22.57 24.84 26.68
N ALA A 341 -22.53 23.69 25.98
CA ALA A 341 -23.72 23.04 25.45
C ALA A 341 -24.62 22.53 26.59
N ALA A 342 -24.03 21.86 27.58
CA ALA A 342 -24.75 21.35 28.76
C ALA A 342 -25.43 22.47 29.56
N ASN A 343 -24.87 23.68 29.58
CA ASN A 343 -25.43 24.84 30.26
C ASN A 343 -26.35 25.71 29.38
N GLY A 344 -26.72 25.24 28.17
CA GLY A 344 -27.58 25.99 27.25
C GLY A 344 -26.95 27.28 26.68
N ARG A 345 -25.62 27.42 26.78
CA ARG A 345 -24.87 28.62 26.34
C ARG A 345 -24.34 28.52 24.90
N ARG A 346 -24.55 27.38 24.24
CA ARG A 346 -24.32 27.20 22.79
C ARG A 346 -25.36 26.24 22.23
N GLY A 347 -25.54 26.30 20.91
CA GLY A 347 -26.32 25.32 20.16
C GLY A 347 -25.59 23.99 19.96
N LEU A 348 -26.23 23.11 19.18
CA LEU A 348 -25.68 21.83 18.74
C LEU A 348 -24.34 22.01 18.03
N PHE A 349 -23.53 20.96 18.02
CA PHE A 349 -22.30 20.92 17.24
C PHE A 349 -22.63 20.71 15.76
N THR A 350 -21.97 21.43 14.85
CA THR A 350 -22.23 21.34 13.40
C THR A 350 -20.97 21.02 12.61
N LEU A 351 -21.12 20.73 11.31
CA LEU A 351 -19.98 20.61 10.40
C LEU A 351 -19.16 21.91 10.31
N ASP A 352 -19.80 23.06 10.46
CA ASP A 352 -19.10 24.36 10.47
C ASP A 352 -18.20 24.51 11.69
N ASP A 353 -18.63 24.02 12.87
CA ASP A 353 -17.75 23.96 14.05
C ASP A 353 -16.48 23.15 13.74
N LEU A 354 -16.63 21.98 13.12
CA LEU A 354 -15.49 21.12 12.77
C LEU A 354 -14.54 21.82 11.79
N ALA A 355 -15.08 22.50 10.77
CA ALA A 355 -14.29 23.28 9.82
C ALA A 355 -13.53 24.41 10.52
N VAL A 356 -14.21 25.20 11.37
CA VAL A 356 -13.61 26.29 12.13
C VAL A 356 -12.51 25.79 13.07
N TRP A 357 -12.72 24.67 13.78
CA TRP A 357 -11.72 24.14 14.70
C TRP A 357 -10.52 23.53 14.00
N LYS A 358 -10.74 22.92 12.83
CA LYS A 358 -9.65 22.49 11.96
C LYS A 358 -8.76 23.67 11.56
N ASP A 359 -9.36 24.75 11.08
CA ASP A 359 -8.61 25.90 10.58
C ASP A 359 -7.97 26.72 11.70
N SER A 360 -8.66 26.91 12.81
CA SER A 360 -8.19 27.75 13.93
C SER A 360 -7.28 27.03 14.92
N ARG A 361 -7.39 25.71 15.06
CA ARG A 361 -6.72 24.93 16.11
C ARG A 361 -6.06 23.64 15.60
N GLY A 362 -6.23 23.29 14.33
CA GLY A 362 -5.70 22.04 13.78
C GLY A 362 -6.40 20.79 14.30
N ILE A 363 -7.59 20.93 14.90
CA ILE A 363 -8.38 19.79 15.41
C ILE A 363 -9.05 19.12 14.21
N THR A 364 -8.66 17.89 13.90
CA THR A 364 -9.30 17.14 12.81
C THR A 364 -10.75 16.84 13.15
N ALA A 365 -11.59 16.67 12.12
CA ALA A 365 -13.00 16.34 12.30
C ALA A 365 -13.16 15.04 13.10
N GLU A 366 -12.32 14.06 12.80
CA GLU A 366 -12.27 12.75 13.47
C GLU A 366 -11.95 12.91 14.98
N LEU A 367 -10.88 13.64 15.32
CA LEU A 367 -10.49 13.91 16.72
C LEU A 367 -11.60 14.63 17.49
N ALA A 368 -12.21 15.65 16.86
CA ALA A 368 -13.29 16.39 17.47
C ALA A 368 -14.51 15.50 17.74
N VAL A 369 -14.93 14.71 16.75
CA VAL A 369 -16.08 13.81 16.86
C VAL A 369 -15.84 12.75 17.93
N ASP A 370 -14.67 12.10 17.95
CA ASP A 370 -14.35 11.09 18.95
C ASP A 370 -14.44 11.65 20.39
N ILE A 371 -13.86 12.84 20.62
CA ILE A 371 -13.87 13.51 21.93
C ILE A 371 -15.29 13.91 22.35
N LEU A 372 -16.10 14.41 21.40
CA LEU A 372 -17.49 14.81 21.63
C LEU A 372 -18.37 13.59 21.92
N GLN A 373 -18.24 12.52 21.15
CA GLN A 373 -18.98 11.26 21.34
C GLN A 373 -18.66 10.62 22.68
N ALA A 374 -17.39 10.59 23.09
CA ALA A 374 -16.98 10.11 24.41
C ALA A 374 -17.62 10.90 25.58
N ARG A 375 -18.15 12.10 25.31
CA ARG A 375 -18.86 12.98 26.26
C ARG A 375 -20.36 13.06 26.00
N GLY A 376 -20.91 12.11 25.23
CA GLY A 376 -22.34 12.01 24.92
C GLY A 376 -22.86 13.08 23.97
N GLN A 377 -21.98 13.75 23.21
CA GLN A 377 -22.37 14.77 22.23
C GLN A 377 -22.28 14.23 20.80
N THR A 378 -23.14 14.74 19.92
CA THR A 378 -23.16 14.42 18.49
C THR A 378 -22.95 15.67 17.65
N VAL A 379 -22.38 15.52 16.46
CA VAL A 379 -22.24 16.61 15.49
C VAL A 379 -23.34 16.47 14.42
N GLN A 380 -24.17 17.49 14.28
CA GLN A 380 -25.25 17.54 13.30
C GLN A 380 -24.69 17.54 11.88
N GLY A 381 -25.22 16.64 11.04
CA GLY A 381 -24.77 16.46 9.66
C GLY A 381 -23.44 15.72 9.53
N TYR A 382 -22.79 15.35 10.64
CA TYR A 382 -21.63 14.47 10.60
C TYR A 382 -22.11 13.03 10.45
N GLU A 383 -21.96 12.52 9.24
CA GLU A 383 -21.94 11.09 9.02
C GLU A 383 -20.51 10.61 9.28
N PRO A 384 -20.31 9.64 10.19
CA PRO A 384 -19.03 8.95 10.26
C PRO A 384 -18.69 8.54 8.84
N LYS A 385 -17.43 8.76 8.44
CA LYS A 385 -16.93 7.99 7.32
C LYS A 385 -17.00 6.53 7.76
N VAL A 386 -18.09 5.86 7.38
CA VAL A 386 -18.09 4.42 7.30
C VAL A 386 -17.02 4.18 6.24
N PRO A 387 -15.88 3.56 6.60
CA PRO A 387 -14.95 3.12 5.58
C PRO A 387 -15.82 2.38 4.57
N GLU A 388 -15.85 2.81 3.30
CA GLU A 388 -16.46 1.94 2.29
C GLU A 388 -15.77 0.60 2.51
N ARG A 389 -16.54 -0.43 2.87
CA ARG A 389 -15.99 -1.76 3.10
C ARG A 389 -15.54 -2.25 1.73
N PHE A 390 -14.35 -1.85 1.33
CA PHE A 390 -13.58 -2.55 0.33
C PHE A 390 -13.45 -3.96 0.86
N LEU A 391 -13.75 -4.94 0.01
CA LEU A 391 -13.44 -6.30 0.38
C LEU A 391 -11.93 -6.34 0.59
N THR A 392 -11.55 -6.56 1.83
CA THR A 392 -10.16 -6.63 2.23
C THR A 392 -9.62 -8.00 1.83
N PHE A 393 -8.31 -8.12 1.59
CA PHE A 393 -7.73 -9.47 1.53
C PHE A 393 -7.94 -10.24 2.85
N SER A 394 -8.35 -9.60 3.95
CA SER A 394 -8.79 -10.26 5.20
C SER A 394 -10.14 -10.94 5.05
N ASP A 395 -11.08 -10.34 4.31
CA ASP A 395 -12.35 -11.00 3.98
C ASP A 395 -12.13 -12.28 3.17
N ALA A 396 -10.97 -12.41 2.51
CA ALA A 396 -10.51 -13.63 1.86
C ALA A 396 -9.99 -14.70 2.84
N TYR A 397 -9.49 -14.30 4.02
CA TYR A 397 -9.04 -15.20 5.10
C TYR A 397 -10.16 -15.59 6.07
N ASP A 398 -11.24 -14.80 6.18
CA ASP A 398 -12.34 -15.00 7.15
C ASP A 398 -13.46 -15.94 6.64
N PHE A 399 -13.28 -16.65 5.52
CA PHE A 399 -14.26 -17.64 5.03
C PHE A 399 -14.12 -18.97 5.77
N ASP A 400 -15.08 -19.25 6.65
CA ASP A 400 -15.28 -20.58 7.25
C ASP A 400 -15.92 -21.55 6.23
N GLU A 401 -15.20 -22.64 5.96
CA GLU A 401 -15.63 -23.97 5.48
C GLU A 401 -16.50 -24.22 4.23
N GLN A 402 -16.90 -23.24 3.42
CA GLN A 402 -17.35 -23.54 2.05
C GLN A 402 -16.78 -22.55 1.07
N THR A 403 -15.75 -22.97 0.31
CA THR A 403 -15.19 -22.17 -0.78
C THR A 403 -16.31 -21.89 -1.78
N PRO A 404 -16.77 -20.63 -1.95
CA PRO A 404 -17.64 -20.28 -3.05
C PRO A 404 -16.95 -20.63 -4.36
N ASP A 405 -17.68 -20.69 -5.48
CA ASP A 405 -17.08 -20.80 -6.82
C ASP A 405 -15.91 -19.81 -6.92
N VAL A 406 -14.68 -20.33 -7.00
CA VAL A 406 -13.43 -19.56 -6.98
C VAL A 406 -13.44 -18.48 -8.05
N LYS A 407 -14.05 -18.78 -9.21
CA LYS A 407 -14.19 -17.82 -10.30
C LYS A 407 -15.14 -16.70 -9.92
N ALA A 408 -16.29 -17.03 -9.36
CA ALA A 408 -17.24 -16.03 -8.87
C ALA A 408 -16.64 -15.14 -7.77
N TRP A 409 -15.84 -15.72 -6.87
CA TRP A 409 -15.15 -14.98 -5.81
C TRP A 409 -14.09 -14.02 -6.36
N LEU A 410 -13.25 -14.47 -7.30
CA LEU A 410 -12.23 -13.63 -7.94
C LEU A 410 -12.86 -12.48 -8.72
N LEU A 411 -13.95 -12.75 -9.44
CA LEU A 411 -14.72 -11.73 -10.18
C LEU A 411 -15.34 -10.71 -9.22
N ASP A 412 -15.92 -11.17 -8.11
CA ASP A 412 -16.51 -10.32 -7.10
C ASP A 412 -15.48 -9.42 -6.38
N MET A 413 -14.32 -9.99 -6.03
CA MET A 413 -13.22 -9.25 -5.44
C MET A 413 -12.74 -8.11 -6.34
N GLU A 414 -12.62 -8.34 -7.65
CA GLU A 414 -12.20 -7.31 -8.61
C GLU A 414 -13.27 -6.24 -8.85
N VAL A 415 -14.55 -6.62 -8.93
CA VAL A 415 -15.66 -5.64 -9.01
C VAL A 415 -15.65 -4.72 -7.79
N ARG A 416 -15.37 -5.27 -6.60
CA ARG A 416 -15.33 -4.52 -5.34
C ARG A 416 -14.03 -3.75 -5.12
N SER A 417 -12.89 -4.23 -5.64
CA SER A 417 -11.60 -3.54 -5.57
C SER A 417 -11.50 -2.35 -6.54
N GLY A 418 -12.30 -2.35 -7.62
CA GLY A 418 -12.03 -1.55 -8.81
C GLY A 418 -13.08 -0.57 -9.32
N TYR A 419 -14.33 -0.53 -8.85
CA TYR A 419 -15.32 0.36 -9.49
C TYR A 419 -16.40 0.93 -8.56
N ARG A 420 -16.07 2.00 -7.83
CA ARG A 420 -17.05 3.07 -7.56
C ARG A 420 -16.52 4.41 -8.03
N LYS A 421 -17.30 5.01 -8.93
CA LYS A 421 -17.15 6.40 -9.40
C LYS A 421 -16.94 7.32 -8.19
N LYS A 422 -15.86 8.10 -8.21
CA LYS A 422 -15.90 9.48 -7.75
C LYS A 422 -15.42 10.37 -8.87
#